data_AF-A0A101UVX8-F1
#
_entry.id   AF-A0A101UVX8-F1
#
_cell.length_a   1.000
_cell.length_b   1.000
_cell.length_c   1.000
_cell.angle_alpha   90.00
_cell.angle_beta   90.00
_cell.angle_gamma   90.00
#
_symmetry.space_group_name_H-M   'P 1'
#
loop_
_entity.id
_entity.type
_entity.pdbx_description
1 polymer ?
#
loop_
_entity_poly.entity_id
_entity_poly.type
_entity_poly.pdbx_seq_one_letter_code
_entity_poly.pdbx_strand_id
1 'polypeptide(L)' 'MPTAELTVRLTDALDDHVPDGWALVRIRTDHAGSGWAVDDSAVWSAEGCLLVPARQSRVVRALPDVSAG' A
#
# COMPACT_ATOMS: atom_id res chain seq x y z
N MET A 1 -5.65 -4.73 -10.68
CA MET A 1 -4.55 -5.57 -10.16
C MET A 1 -5.07 -6.20 -8.88
N PRO A 2 -5.31 -7.52 -8.80
CA PRO A 2 -5.85 -8.11 -7.58
C PRO A 2 -4.76 -8.20 -6.49
N THR A 3 -5.14 -7.88 -5.26
CA THR A 3 -4.33 -8.13 -4.07
C THR A 3 -4.37 -9.62 -3.74
N ALA A 4 -3.20 -10.23 -3.54
CA ALA A 4 -3.10 -11.61 -3.08
C ALA A 4 -2.99 -11.65 -1.55
N GLU A 5 -2.20 -10.74 -0.98
CA GLU A 5 -2.01 -10.62 0.46
C GLU A 5 -1.83 -9.16 0.85
N LEU A 6 -2.36 -8.79 2.01
CA LEU A 6 -2.17 -7.49 2.62
C LEU A 6 -1.95 -7.69 4.13
N THR A 7 -0.80 -7.28 4.62
CA THR A 7 -0.50 -7.20 6.05
C THR A 7 -0.57 -5.74 6.49
N VAL A 8 -1.32 -5.48 7.55
CA VAL A 8 -1.46 -4.16 8.16
C VAL A 8 -1.14 -4.27 9.64
N ARG A 9 -0.34 -3.34 10.16
CA ARG A 9 -0.13 -3.20 11.61
C ARG A 9 -0.58 -1.82 12.03
N LEU A 10 -1.44 -1.76 13.04
CA LEU A 10 -1.82 -0.51 13.69
C LEU A 10 -0.76 -0.19 14.75
N THR A 11 -0.38 1.08 14.86
CA THR A 11 0.52 1.54 15.91
C THR A 11 -0.26 2.16 17.05
N ASP A 12 0.36 2.22 18.23
CA ASP A 12 -0.19 2.84 19.44
C ASP A 12 -0.58 4.32 19.24
N ALA A 13 -0.05 5.01 18.23
CA ALA A 13 -0.45 6.37 17.87
C ALA A 13 -1.96 6.51 17.54
N LEU A 14 -2.65 5.41 17.23
CA LEU A 14 -4.10 5.37 17.03
C LEU A 14 -4.90 5.26 18.35
N ASP A 15 -4.25 4.84 19.44
CA ASP A 15 -4.88 4.72 20.75
C ASP A 15 -4.98 6.08 21.46
N ASP A 16 -4.00 6.96 21.21
CA ASP A 16 -3.94 8.29 21.82
C ASP A 16 -4.99 9.27 21.25
N HIS A 17 -5.33 9.12 19.96
CA HIS A 17 -6.33 9.94 19.29
C HIS A 17 -6.79 9.28 17.99
N VAL A 18 -8.10 9.31 17.71
CA VAL A 18 -8.63 9.01 16.37
C VAL A 18 -8.21 10.16 15.45
N PRO A 19 -7.33 9.94 14.46
CA PRO A 19 -6.86 11.02 13.60
C PRO A 19 -8.06 11.64 12.87
N ASP A 20 -8.32 12.92 13.11
CA ASP A 20 -9.27 13.70 12.33
C ASP A 20 -8.56 14.37 11.15
N GLY A 21 -9.27 14.55 10.04
CA GLY A 21 -8.73 15.16 8.82
C GLY A 21 -7.93 14.23 7.91
N TRP A 22 -6.94 14.78 7.22
CA TRP A 22 -6.22 14.08 6.14
C TRP A 22 -5.07 13.22 6.67
N ALA A 23 -4.91 12.04 6.07
CA ALA A 23 -3.74 11.20 6.25
C ALA A 23 -2.92 11.12 4.95
N LEU A 24 -1.60 11.09 5.08
CA LEU A 24 -0.69 10.85 3.96
C LEU A 24 -0.46 9.34 3.82
N VAL A 25 -0.78 8.80 2.63
CA VAL A 25 -0.42 7.43 2.27
C VAL A 25 0.79 7.47 1.33
N ARG A 26 1.89 6.83 1.74
CA ARG A 26 3.05 6.59 0.89
C ARG A 26 3.09 5.13 0.50
N ILE A 27 3.15 4.85 -0.80
CA ILE A 27 3.32 3.51 -1.34
C ILE A 27 4.62 3.49 -2.14
N ARG A 28 5.45 2.48 -1.92
CA ARG A 28 6.67 2.21 -2.66
C ARG A 28 6.67 0.76 -3.12
N THR A 29 6.70 0.54 -4.42
CA THR A 29 6.97 -0.79 -4.97
C THR A 29 8.43 -1.17 -4.66
N ASP A 30 8.59 -2.17 -3.81
CA ASP A 30 9.87 -2.73 -3.38
C ASP A 30 10.42 -3.69 -4.44
N HIS A 31 9.56 -4.52 -5.00
CA HIS A 31 9.89 -5.44 -6.09
C HIS A 31 8.73 -5.56 -7.10
N ALA A 32 9.04 -5.64 -8.38
CA ALA A 32 8.09 -5.99 -9.43
C ALA A 32 8.75 -6.89 -10.48
N GLY A 33 8.14 -8.02 -10.79
CA GLY A 33 8.70 -9.01 -11.69
C GLY A 33 7.83 -10.26 -11.78
N SER A 34 7.96 -11.00 -12.89
CA SER A 34 7.32 -12.31 -13.07
C SER A 34 5.80 -12.33 -12.84
N GLY A 35 5.11 -11.24 -13.16
CA GLY A 35 3.66 -11.11 -12.97
C GLY A 35 3.24 -10.75 -11.54
N TRP A 36 4.16 -10.29 -10.70
CA TRP A 36 3.93 -9.89 -9.31
C TRP A 36 4.52 -8.53 -8.99
N ALA A 37 3.97 -7.88 -7.97
CA ALA A 37 4.58 -6.74 -7.32
C ALA A 37 4.39 -6.86 -5.80
N VAL A 38 5.39 -6.37 -5.07
CA VAL A 38 5.35 -6.21 -3.63
C VAL A 38 5.55 -4.73 -3.30
N ASP A 39 4.60 -4.19 -2.54
CA ASP A 39 4.55 -2.79 -2.17
C ASP A 39 4.72 -2.64 -0.65
N ASP A 40 5.65 -1.79 -0.23
CA ASP A 40 5.72 -1.26 1.14
C ASP A 40 4.89 0.01 1.21
N SER A 41 4.05 0.12 2.24
CA SER A 41 3.17 1.27 2.43
C SER A 41 3.22 1.78 3.86
N ALA A 42 2.98 3.08 4.01
CA ALA A 42 2.84 3.71 5.31
C ALA A 42 1.77 4.80 5.27
N VAL A 43 0.96 4.87 6.33
CA VAL A 43 -0.03 5.92 6.57
C VAL A 43 0.47 6.80 7.70
N TRP A 44 0.43 8.11 7.48
CA TRP A 44 0.90 9.12 8.41
C TRP A 44 -0.20 10.14 8.70
N SER A 45 -0.26 10.65 9.93
CA SER A 45 -1.13 11.78 10.27
C SER A 45 -0.65 13.08 9.62
N ALA A 46 -1.47 14.11 9.63
CA ALA A 46 -1.10 15.45 9.13
C ALA A 46 0.10 16.04 9.91
N GLU A 47 0.24 15.67 11.19
CA GLU A 47 1.33 16.07 12.08
C GLU A 47 2.61 15.25 11.88
N GLY A 48 2.57 14.23 11.00
CA GLY A 48 3.72 13.39 10.71
C GLY A 48 3.92 12.22 11.68
N CYS A 49 2.88 11.81 12.41
CA CYS A 49 2.92 10.56 13.19
C CYS A 49 2.68 9.36 12.27
N LEU A 50 3.51 8.32 12.37
CA LEU A 50 3.25 7.06 11.68
C LEU A 50 2.07 6.36 12.36
N LEU A 51 1.02 6.07 11.59
CA LEU A 51 -0.20 5.44 12.09
C LEU A 51 -0.25 3.95 11.73
N VAL A 52 0.19 3.62 10.51
CA VAL A 52 0.03 2.29 9.94
C VAL A 52 1.17 1.98 8.97
N PRO A 53 2.09 1.06 9.27
CA PRO A 53 2.86 0.37 8.26
C PRO A 53 2.06 -0.79 7.65
N ALA A 54 2.20 -0.99 6.34
CA ALA A 54 1.57 -2.10 5.63
C ALA A 54 2.49 -2.66 4.53
N ARG A 55 2.31 -3.95 4.21
CA ARG A 55 2.96 -4.59 3.07
C ARG A 55 1.92 -5.36 2.27
N GLN A 56 1.96 -5.19 0.95
CA GLN A 56 1.01 -5.80 0.04
C GLN A 56 1.73 -6.60 -1.05
N SER A 57 1.23 -7.79 -1.34
CA SER A 57 1.60 -8.58 -2.52
C SER A 57 0.43 -8.58 -3.49
N ARG A 58 0.67 -8.22 -4.76
CA ARG A 58 -0.38 -8.16 -5.79
C ARG A 58 0.06 -8.82 -7.09
N VAL A 59 -0.90 -9.37 -7.81
CA VAL A 59 -0.66 -9.89 -9.16
C VAL A 59 -0.65 -8.72 -10.14
N VAL A 60 0.40 -8.66 -10.96
CA VAL A 60 0.56 -7.73 -12.07
C VAL A 60 0.33 -8.46 -13.37
N ARG A 61 -0.85 -8.26 -13.96
CA ARG A 61 -1.20 -8.79 -15.28
C ARG A 61 -0.80 -7.78 -16.35
N ALA A 62 -0.11 -8.24 -17.39
CA ALA A 62 0.06 -7.42 -18.59
C ALA A 62 -1.33 -7.06 -19.14
N LEU A 63 -1.48 -5.84 -19.63
CA LEU A 63 -2.64 -5.51 -20.45
C LEU A 63 -2.60 -6.40 -21.70
N PRO A 64 -3.74 -6.91 -22.18
CA PRO A 64 -3.78 -7.64 -23.45
C PRO A 64 -3.24 -6.74 -24.56
N ASP A 65 -2.43 -7.31 -25.44
CA ASP A 65 -1.85 -6.58 -26.57
C ASP A 65 -2.98 -6.20 -27.54
N VAL A 66 -3.30 -4.90 -27.63
CA VAL A 66 -4.41 -4.39 -28.47
C VAL A 66 -3.98 -4.29 -29.95
N SER A 67 -2.80 -4.80 -30.30
CA SER A 67 -2.21 -4.68 -31.64
C SER A 67 -2.67 -5.77 -32.63
N ALA A 68 -3.59 -6.66 -32.25
CA ALA A 68 -4.17 -7.66 -33.15
C ALA A 68 -5.57 -7.23 -33.60
N GLY A 69 -5.63 -6.29 -34.53
CA GLY A 69 -6.84 -5.83 -35.22
C GLY A 69 -6.53 -5.41 -36.65
#